data_AF-A0A7C3VD76-F1
#
_entry.id   AF-A0A7C3VD76-F1
#
_cell.length_a   1.000
_cell.length_b   1.000
_cell.length_c   1.000
_cell.angle_alpha   90.00
_cell.angle_beta   90.00
_cell.angle_gamma   90.00
#
_symmetry.space_group_name_H-M   'P 1'
#
loop_
_entity.id
_entity.type
_entity.pdbx_description
1 polymer ?
#
loop_
_entity_poly.entity_id
_entity_poly.type
_entity_poly.pdbx_seq_one_letter_code
_entity_poly.pdbx_strand_id
1 'polypeptide(L)'
;MSFLTKVGFDESRKAIDIDTIMTGVSRSQREELQRFLDLISTMQSEVDGNPIDEEKLYERAEAEGFNRRFIEKTIQQLKEQGILYSPSRGKIARV
;
A
#
# COMPACT_ATOMS: atom_id res chain seq x y z
N MET A 1 16.65 -14.84 -14.16
CA MET A 1 16.37 -13.59 -13.43
C MET A 1 15.56 -13.93 -12.19
N SER A 2 16.18 -13.86 -11.00
CA SER A 2 15.49 -14.13 -9.73
C SER A 2 14.60 -12.95 -9.36
N PHE A 3 13.29 -13.12 -9.48
CA PHE A 3 12.36 -12.33 -8.68
C PHE A 3 12.33 -12.98 -7.30
N LEU A 4 12.92 -12.29 -6.31
CA LEU A 4 12.80 -12.66 -4.91
C LEU A 4 11.35 -12.40 -4.48
N THR A 5 10.47 -13.34 -4.79
CA THR A 5 9.17 -13.49 -4.13
C THR A 5 9.46 -14.01 -2.72
N LYS A 6 9.93 -13.14 -1.84
CA LYS A 6 9.86 -13.35 -0.39
C LYS A 6 8.85 -12.37 0.18
N VAL A 7 7.59 -12.59 -0.16
CA VAL A 7 6.48 -12.01 0.62
C VAL A 7 6.03 -13.07 1.61
N GLY A 8 6.90 -13.30 2.60
CA GLY A 8 6.49 -13.95 3.84
C GLY A 8 5.95 -12.86 4.74
N PHE A 9 4.68 -12.49 4.57
CA PHE A 9 4.01 -11.56 5.48
C PHE A 9 2.55 -11.99 5.64
N ASP A 10 2.39 -13.07 6.40
CA ASP A 10 1.19 -13.40 7.17
C ASP A 10 -0.15 -13.32 6.40
N GLU A 11 -0.62 -14.46 5.92
CA GLU A 11 -2.00 -14.74 5.43
C GLU A 11 -3.12 -14.38 6.42
N SER A 12 -2.79 -13.85 7.60
CA SER A 12 -3.71 -13.73 8.75
C SER A 12 -4.36 -12.36 8.90
N ARG A 13 -3.92 -11.32 8.18
CA ARG A 13 -4.51 -9.98 8.34
C ARG A 13 -5.75 -9.82 7.45
N LYS A 14 -6.77 -10.58 7.84
CA LYS A 14 -8.21 -10.33 7.62
C LYS A 14 -8.47 -9.83 6.20
N ALA A 15 -8.74 -10.75 5.28
CA ALA A 15 -9.32 -10.50 3.95
C ALA A 15 -9.93 -9.10 3.87
N ILE A 16 -9.11 -8.12 3.52
CA ILE A 16 -9.62 -6.79 3.22
C ILE A 16 -10.43 -7.04 1.96
N ASP A 17 -11.60 -6.43 1.82
CA ASP A 17 -12.37 -6.47 0.57
C ASP A 17 -11.63 -5.73 -0.57
N ILE A 18 -10.30 -5.85 -0.66
CA ILE A 18 -9.47 -5.44 -1.80
C ILE A 18 -10.00 -6.13 -3.04
N ASP A 19 -10.65 -7.29 -2.93
CA ASP A 19 -11.38 -7.92 -4.03
C ASP A 19 -12.32 -6.93 -4.73
N THR A 20 -12.97 -6.02 -3.99
CA THR A 20 -13.81 -4.94 -4.56
C THR A 20 -13.00 -3.88 -5.31
N ILE A 21 -11.77 -3.59 -4.89
CA ILE A 21 -10.82 -2.75 -5.66
C ILE A 21 -10.29 -3.53 -6.87
N MET A 22 -10.10 -4.84 -6.70
CA MET A 22 -9.44 -5.74 -7.62
C MET A 22 -10.40 -6.31 -8.68
N THR A 23 -11.71 -6.03 -8.59
CA THR A 23 -12.70 -6.34 -9.61
C THR A 23 -12.57 -5.37 -10.79
N GLY A 24 -12.31 -5.91 -11.99
CA GLY A 24 -12.23 -5.12 -13.23
C GLY A 24 -10.86 -4.49 -13.53
N VAL A 25 -9.87 -4.64 -12.64
CA VAL A 25 -8.47 -4.25 -12.91
C VAL A 25 -7.70 -5.38 -13.60
N SER A 26 -6.77 -5.03 -14.47
CA SER A 26 -5.94 -6.02 -15.15
C SER A 26 -5.00 -6.74 -14.17
N ARG A 27 -4.51 -7.92 -14.55
CA ARG A 27 -3.56 -8.69 -13.73
C ARG A 27 -2.33 -7.85 -13.34
N SER A 28 -1.82 -7.03 -14.25
CA SER A 28 -0.67 -6.18 -14.00
C SER A 28 -0.97 -5.08 -12.97
N GLN A 29 -2.15 -4.46 -13.04
CA GLN A 29 -2.59 -3.46 -12.05
C GLN A 29 -2.79 -4.09 -10.67
N ARG A 30 -3.29 -5.33 -10.64
CA ARG A 30 -3.43 -6.11 -9.40
C ARG A 30 -2.08 -6.38 -8.75
N GLU A 31 -1.10 -6.83 -9.53
CA GLU A 31 0.27 -7.06 -9.06
C GLU A 31 0.94 -5.75 -8.60
N GLU A 32 0.66 -4.63 -9.26
CA GLU A 32 1.12 -3.30 -8.86
C GLU A 32 0.50 -2.84 -7.53
N LEU A 33 -0.81 -2.97 -7.37
CA LEU A 33 -1.52 -2.67 -6.12
C LEU A 33 -1.02 -3.53 -4.96
N GLN A 34 -0.83 -4.83 -5.18
CA GLN A 34 -0.34 -5.73 -4.14
C GLN A 34 1.04 -5.28 -3.64
N ARG A 35 1.98 -5.01 -4.56
CA ARG A 35 3.32 -4.51 -4.20
C ARG A 35 3.25 -3.19 -3.43
N PHE A 36 2.34 -2.29 -3.79
CA PHE A 36 2.17 -1.02 -3.08
C PHE A 36 1.63 -1.20 -1.65
N LEU A 37 0.67 -2.10 -1.45
CA LEU A 37 0.15 -2.44 -0.12
C LEU A 37 1.19 -3.13 0.76
N ASP A 38 2.02 -3.98 0.16
CA ASP A 38 3.14 -4.64 0.84
C ASP A 38 4.18 -3.62 1.29
N LEU A 39 4.48 -2.61 0.45
CA LEU A 39 5.34 -1.48 0.80
C LEU A 39 4.81 -0.71 2.02
N ILE A 40 3.53 -0.33 2.02
CA ILE A 40 2.90 0.37 3.16
C ILE A 40 3.01 -0.48 4.42
N SER A 41 2.71 -1.77 4.32
CA SER A 41 2.76 -2.68 5.47
C SER A 41 4.19 -2.84 6.02
N THR A 42 5.18 -2.86 5.13
CA THR A 42 6.60 -2.89 5.50
C THR A 42 6.99 -1.61 6.23
N MET A 43 6.67 -0.45 5.66
CA MET A 43 6.96 0.85 6.26
C MET A 43 6.27 1.02 7.62
N GLN A 44 5.03 0.55 7.75
CA GLN A 44 4.29 0.61 9.02
C GLN A 44 4.89 -0.34 10.07
N SER A 45 5.41 -1.50 9.64
CA SER A 45 6.12 -2.42 10.54
C SER A 45 7.46 -1.85 11.00
N GLU A 46 8.17 -1.07 10.16
CA GLU A 46 9.40 -0.36 10.54
C GLU A 46 9.19 0.68 11.64
N VAL A 47 7.96 1.15 11.85
CA VAL A 47 7.60 2.12 12.88
C VAL A 47 6.69 1.52 13.97
N ASP A 48 6.75 0.21 14.20
CA ASP A 48 5.99 -0.50 15.24
C ASP A 48 4.46 -0.27 15.16
N GLY A 49 3.91 -0.19 13.95
CA GLY A 49 2.48 0.03 13.74
C GLY A 49 2.04 1.50 13.77
N ASN A 50 2.95 2.44 14.06
CA ASN A 50 2.65 3.86 14.09
C ASN A 50 2.33 4.44 12.70
N PRO A 51 1.66 5.61 12.64
CA PRO A 51 1.42 6.30 11.38
C PRO A 51 2.72 6.69 10.66
N ILE A 52 2.83 6.31 9.40
CA ILE A 52 3.96 6.65 8.53
C ILE A 52 3.80 8.06 7.95
N ASP A 53 4.93 8.70 7.65
CA ASP A 53 4.94 9.97 6.92
C ASP A 53 4.49 9.75 5.47
N GLU A 54 3.49 10.52 5.03
CA GLU A 54 2.97 10.47 3.67
C GLU A 54 4.06 10.80 2.65
N GLU A 55 4.89 11.81 2.91
CA GLU A 55 6.04 12.14 2.04
C GLU A 55 7.04 10.98 1.93
N LYS A 56 7.37 10.30 3.03
CA LYS A 56 8.26 9.13 2.97
C LYS A 56 7.66 7.99 2.17
N LEU A 57 6.33 7.81 2.25
CA LEU A 57 5.64 6.81 1.44
C LEU A 57 5.76 7.16 -0.05
N TYR A 58 5.58 8.42 -0.42
CA TYR A 58 5.80 8.88 -1.79
C TYR A 58 7.24 8.62 -2.26
N GLU A 59 8.24 9.04 -1.48
CA GLU A 59 9.65 8.86 -1.83
C GLU A 59 10.01 7.38 -2.03
N ARG A 60 9.58 6.52 -1.10
CA ARG A 60 9.91 5.09 -1.16
C ARG A 60 9.17 4.38 -2.28
N ALA A 61 7.91 4.74 -2.53
CA ALA A 61 7.16 4.19 -3.65
C ALA A 61 7.72 4.64 -5.00
N GLU A 62 8.10 5.91 -5.16
CA GLU A 62 8.78 6.38 -6.37
C GLU A 62 10.12 5.65 -6.57
N ALA A 63 10.87 5.40 -5.49
CA ALA A 63 12.13 4.63 -5.53
C ALA A 63 11.93 3.15 -5.92
N GLU A 64 10.80 2.54 -5.58
CA GLU A 64 10.42 1.18 -6.03
C GLU A 64 9.89 1.15 -7.47
N GLY A 65 9.73 2.32 -8.11
CA GLY A 65 9.31 2.45 -9.50
C GLY A 65 7.82 2.67 -9.69
N PHE A 66 7.08 3.00 -8.63
CA PHE A 66 5.67 3.40 -8.76
C PHE A 66 5.56 4.81 -9.33
N ASN A 67 4.59 5.01 -10.22
CA ASN A 67 4.30 6.34 -10.74
C ASN A 67 3.59 7.20 -9.69
N ARG A 68 3.98 8.47 -9.54
CA ARG A 68 3.32 9.40 -8.61
C ARG A 68 1.80 9.45 -8.74
N ARG A 69 1.27 9.47 -9.98
CA ARG A 69 -0.18 9.46 -10.23
C ARG A 69 -0.85 8.18 -9.75
N PHE A 70 -0.14 7.04 -9.86
CA PHE A 70 -0.62 5.76 -9.33
C PHE A 70 -0.64 5.80 -7.80
N ILE A 71 0.42 6.32 -7.16
CA ILE A 71 0.53 6.46 -5.71
C ILE A 71 -0.62 7.33 -5.17
N GLU A 72 -0.79 8.55 -5.72
CA GLU A 72 -1.84 9.50 -5.30
C GLU A 72 -3.23 8.87 -5.43
N LYS A 73 -3.54 8.28 -6.58
CA LYS A 73 -4.83 7.64 -6.84
C LYS A 73 -5.07 6.47 -5.89
N THR A 74 -4.06 5.63 -5.67
CA THR A 74 -4.18 4.45 -4.81
C THR A 74 -4.38 4.86 -3.36
N ILE A 75 -3.58 5.80 -2.84
CA ILE A 75 -3.76 6.35 -1.49
C ILE A 75 -5.16 6.92 -1.33
N GLN A 76 -5.65 7.69 -2.30
CA GLN A 76 -7.00 8.25 -2.25
C GLN A 76 -8.07 7.16 -2.21
N GLN A 77 -8.00 6.16 -3.09
CA GLN A 77 -8.95 5.03 -3.10
C GLN A 77 -8.94 4.26 -1.79
N LEU A 78 -7.75 3.99 -1.24
CA LEU A 78 -7.62 3.29 0.04
C LEU A 78 -8.15 4.12 1.21
N LYS A 79 -8.02 5.45 1.17
CA LYS A 79 -8.65 6.37 2.14
C LYS A 79 -10.17 6.37 2.02
N GLU A 80 -10.71 6.43 0.81
CA GLU A 80 -12.15 6.41 0.53
C GLU A 80 -12.82 5.10 1.00
N GLN A 81 -12.10 3.98 0.90
CA GLN A 81 -12.58 2.69 1.37
C GLN A 81 -12.34 2.43 2.87
N GLY A 82 -11.71 3.36 3.58
CA GLY A 82 -11.40 3.19 5.01
C GLY A 82 -10.34 2.13 5.29
N ILE A 83 -9.51 1.78 4.30
CA ILE A 83 -8.36 0.88 4.48
C ILE A 83 -7.17 1.66 5.05
N LEU A 84 -6.97 2.88 4.54
CA LEU A 84 -6.04 3.85 5.09
C LEU A 84 -6.82 4.99 5.75
N TYR A 85 -6.24 5.56 6.79
CA TYR A 85 -6.73 6.79 7.39
C TYR A 85 -5.56 7.76 7.61
N SER A 86 -5.90 9.04 7.72
CA SER A 86 -4.94 10.09 8.02
C SER A 86 -5.23 10.67 9.41
N PRO A 87 -4.50 10.23 10.45
CA PRO A 87 -4.72 10.74 11.80
C PRO A 87 -4.36 12.23 11.94
N SER A 88 -3.37 12.67 11.16
CA SER A 88 -2.83 14.02 11.17
C SER A 88 -2.38 14.41 9.76
N ARG A 89 -2.25 15.71 9.47
CA ARG A 89 -1.73 16.20 8.17
C ARG A 89 -0.40 15.51 7.85
N GLY A 90 -0.31 14.91 6.67
CA GLY A 90 0.91 14.25 6.19
C GLY A 90 1.22 12.91 6.88
N LYS A 91 0.29 12.34 7.63
CA LYS A 91 0.43 11.00 8.23
C LYS A 91 -0.59 10.04 7.62
N ILE A 92 -0.15 8.81 7.37
CA ILE A 92 -0.99 7.71 6.90
C ILE A 92 -0.82 6.54 7.85
N ALA A 93 -1.93 5.93 8.25
CA ALA A 93 -1.93 4.68 8.98
C ALA A 93 -3.00 3.75 8.39
N ARG A 94 -2.76 2.45 8.51
CA ARG A 94 -3.77 1.44 8.17
C ARG A 94 -4.75 1.28 9.33
N VAL A 95 -6.05 1.24 9.01
CA VAL A 95 -7.15 1.04 9.96
C VAL A 95 -7.10 -0.35 10.59
#